data_AF-A0A1G1H292-F1
#
_entry.id   AF-A0A1G1H292-F1
#
_cell.length_a   1.000
_cell.length_b   1.000
_cell.length_c   1.000
_cell.angle_alpha   90.00
_cell.angle_beta   90.00
_cell.angle_gamma   90.00
#
_symmetry.space_group_name_H-M   'P 1'
#
loop_
_entity.id
_entity.type
_entity.pdbx_description
1 polymer ?
#
loop_
_entity_poly.entity_id
_entity_poly.type
_entity_poly.pdbx_seq_one_letter_code
_entity_poly.pdbx_strand_id
1 'polypeptide(L)'
;MTKILSLKEARSQFSNIVDRAGRLSERVVVTKNGRPEAVVMGADEFESWVETLELLSNPKAVKSLKQGLKEAKAGKFHSFKDVFGEEQ
;
A
#
# COMPACT_ATOMS: atom_id res chain seq x y z
N MET A 1 -10.16 4.26 -7.63
CA MET A 1 -11.50 3.79 -8.02
C MET A 1 -11.37 2.36 -8.54
N THR A 2 -12.27 1.46 -8.15
CA THR A 2 -12.21 0.04 -8.55
C THR A 2 -13.14 -0.21 -9.73
N LYS A 3 -12.61 -0.77 -10.82
CA LYS A 3 -13.39 -1.19 -11.99
C LYS A 3 -13.60 -2.70 -11.97
N ILE A 4 -14.68 -3.19 -12.53
CA ILE A 4 -14.97 -4.62 -12.68
C ILE A 4 -15.01 -4.93 -14.17
N LEU A 5 -14.19 -5.87 -14.61
CA LEU A 5 -14.12 -6.32 -16.01
C LEU A 5 -14.28 -7.83 -16.08
N SER A 6 -14.86 -8.33 -17.16
CA SER A 6 -14.76 -9.75 -17.50
C SER A 6 -13.33 -10.11 -17.87
N LEU A 7 -12.96 -11.38 -17.73
CA LEU A 7 -11.66 -11.90 -18.15
C LEU A 7 -11.38 -11.61 -19.64
N LYS A 8 -12.42 -11.61 -20.47
CA LYS A 8 -12.31 -11.26 -21.90
C LYS A 8 -11.92 -9.79 -22.09
N GLU A 9 -12.60 -8.87 -21.42
CA GLU A 9 -12.30 -7.43 -21.49
C GLU A 9 -10.96 -7.09 -20.86
N ALA A 10 -10.58 -7.76 -19.76
CA ALA A 10 -9.29 -7.58 -19.13
C ALA A 10 -8.15 -8.01 -20.07
N ARG A 11 -8.31 -9.15 -20.75
CA ARG A 11 -7.33 -9.65 -21.73
C ARG A 11 -7.12 -8.69 -22.90
N SER A 12 -8.20 -8.09 -23.43
CA SER A 12 -8.09 -7.21 -24.61
C SER A 12 -7.38 -5.89 -24.35
N GLN A 13 -7.25 -5.47 -23.08
CA GLN A 13 -6.65 -4.18 -22.72
C GLN A 13 -5.64 -4.28 -21.57
N PHE A 14 -5.04 -5.46 -21.38
CA PHE A 14 -4.22 -5.77 -20.21
C PHE A 14 -3.05 -4.79 -20.02
N SER A 15 -2.35 -4.42 -21.10
CA SER A 15 -1.24 -3.45 -21.02
C SER A 15 -1.68 -2.09 -20.46
N ASN A 16 -2.85 -1.59 -20.86
CA ASN A 16 -3.40 -0.33 -20.34
C ASN A 16 -3.84 -0.47 -18.87
N ILE A 17 -4.39 -1.64 -18.48
CA ILE A 17 -4.72 -1.91 -17.08
C ILE A 17 -3.46 -1.85 -16.21
N VAL A 18 -2.37 -2.51 -16.63
CA VAL A 18 -1.11 -2.53 -15.89
C VAL A 18 -0.49 -1.14 -15.79
N ASP A 19 -0.44 -0.37 -16.89
CA ASP A 19 0.10 1.01 -16.88
C ASP A 19 -0.68 1.91 -15.92
N ARG A 20 -2.01 1.89 -15.97
CA ARG A 20 -2.87 2.67 -15.06
C ARG A 20 -2.76 2.19 -13.62
N ALA A 21 -2.65 0.89 -13.38
CA ALA A 21 -2.50 0.33 -12.05
C ALA A 21 -1.20 0.79 -11.39
N GLY A 22 -0.09 0.77 -12.13
CA GLY A 22 1.20 1.26 -11.66
C GLY A 22 1.25 2.78 -11.45
N ARG A 23 0.67 3.56 -12.37
CA ARG A 23 0.82 5.03 -12.36
C ARG A 23 -0.24 5.78 -11.57
N LEU A 24 -1.47 5.25 -11.51
CA LEU A 24 -2.64 5.97 -10.99
C LEU A 24 -3.28 5.28 -9.78
N SER A 25 -2.68 4.19 -9.28
CA SER A 25 -3.26 3.34 -8.23
C SER A 25 -4.72 2.93 -8.53
N GLU A 26 -5.00 2.71 -9.82
CA GLU A 26 -6.26 2.14 -10.27
C GLU A 26 -6.27 0.62 -10.03
N ARG A 27 -7.43 0.10 -9.60
CA ARG A 27 -7.60 -1.33 -9.31
C ARG A 27 -8.68 -1.89 -10.22
N VAL A 28 -8.44 -3.08 -10.74
CA VAL A 28 -9.40 -3.80 -11.59
C VAL A 28 -9.68 -5.16 -11.00
N VAL A 29 -10.95 -5.43 -10.69
CA VAL A 29 -11.44 -6.77 -10.37
C VAL A 29 -11.75 -7.49 -11.67
N VAL A 30 -11.11 -8.63 -11.90
CA VAL A 30 -11.33 -9.48 -13.06
C VAL A 30 -12.31 -10.59 -12.68
N THR A 31 -13.36 -10.75 -13.51
CA THR A 31 -14.39 -11.77 -13.32
C THR A 31 -14.31 -12.88 -14.36
N LYS A 32 -14.61 -14.12 -13.96
CA LYS A 32 -14.82 -15.27 -14.85
C LYS A 32 -16.23 -15.79 -14.64
N ASN A 33 -17.03 -15.90 -15.71
CA ASN A 33 -18.44 -16.30 -15.62
C ASN A 33 -19.24 -15.46 -14.60
N GLY A 34 -18.96 -14.15 -14.55
CA GLY A 34 -19.61 -13.20 -13.63
C GLY A 34 -19.10 -13.24 -12.18
N ARG A 35 -18.15 -14.12 -11.83
CA ARG A 35 -17.58 -14.23 -10.48
C ARG A 35 -16.21 -13.57 -10.40
N PRO A 36 -15.93 -12.74 -9.39
CA PRO A 36 -14.58 -12.20 -9.15
C PRO A 36 -13.55 -13.32 -8.91
N GLU A 37 -12.44 -13.29 -9.65
CA GLU A 37 -11.38 -14.29 -9.55
C GLU A 37 -10.00 -13.67 -9.26
N ALA A 38 -9.77 -12.43 -9.67
CA ALA A 38 -8.49 -11.76 -9.48
C ALA A 38 -8.65 -10.24 -9.34
N VAL A 39 -7.63 -9.61 -8.75
CA VAL A 39 -7.47 -8.15 -8.72
C VAL A 39 -6.15 -7.79 -9.37
N VAL A 40 -6.16 -6.82 -10.27
CA VAL A 40 -4.96 -6.18 -10.82
C VAL A 40 -4.80 -4.83 -10.15
N MET A 41 -3.62 -4.59 -9.60
CA MET A 41 -3.21 -3.37 -8.91
C MET A 41 -1.71 -3.12 -9.15
N GLY A 42 -1.21 -1.94 -8.79
CA GLY A 42 0.22 -1.64 -8.90
C GLY A 42 1.05 -2.54 -7.98
N ALA A 43 2.24 -2.94 -8.42
CA ALA A 43 3.12 -3.81 -7.64
C ALA A 43 3.55 -3.15 -6.32
N ASP A 44 4.03 -1.91 -6.37
CA ASP A 44 4.42 -1.14 -5.17
C ASP A 44 3.24 -0.95 -4.20
N GLU A 45 2.02 -0.84 -4.75
CA GLU A 45 0.81 -0.72 -3.96
C GLU A 45 0.47 -2.02 -3.21
N PHE A 46 0.63 -3.16 -3.89
CA PHE A 46 0.48 -4.47 -3.27
C PHE A 46 1.52 -4.67 -2.16
N GLU A 47 2.79 -4.37 -2.42
CA GLU A 47 3.86 -4.47 -1.41
C GLU A 47 3.59 -3.57 -0.21
N SER A 48 3.15 -2.33 -0.45
CA SER A 48 2.75 -1.40 0.63
C SER A 48 1.62 -1.94 1.50
N TRP A 49 0.66 -2.66 0.90
CA TRP A 49 -0.41 -3.32 1.67
C TRP A 49 0.12 -4.49 2.48
N VAL A 50 1.01 -5.31 1.91
CA VAL A 50 1.66 -6.41 2.61
C VAL A 50 2.43 -5.89 3.82
N GLU A 51 3.28 -4.88 3.65
CA GLU A 51 4.04 -4.25 4.75
C GLU A 51 3.10 -3.70 5.83
N THR A 52 2.00 -3.05 5.42
CA THR A 52 0.99 -2.55 6.36
C THR A 52 0.38 -3.69 7.19
N LEU A 53 0.03 -4.81 6.55
CA LEU A 53 -0.53 -5.98 7.22
C LEU A 53 0.49 -6.64 8.15
N GLU A 54 1.76 -6.74 7.75
CA GLU A 54 2.85 -7.23 8.58
C GLU A 54 3.04 -6.36 9.83
N LEU A 55 3.05 -5.04 9.68
CA LEU A 55 3.12 -4.10 10.79
C LEU A 55 1.95 -4.26 11.76
N LEU A 56 0.73 -4.36 11.23
CA LEU A 56 -0.50 -4.54 12.02
C LEU A 56 -0.57 -5.89 12.73
N SER A 57 0.05 -6.93 12.16
CA SER A 57 0.14 -8.25 12.78
C SER A 57 1.01 -8.28 14.03
N ASN A 58 1.86 -7.27 14.25
CA ASN A 58 2.75 -7.14 15.40
C ASN A 58 2.21 -6.11 16.42
N PRO A 59 1.58 -6.54 17.53
CA PRO A 59 1.00 -5.63 18.51
C PRO A 59 2.01 -4.70 19.17
N LYS A 60 3.28 -5.12 19.32
CA LYS A 60 4.34 -4.27 19.85
C LYS A 60 4.68 -3.15 18.89
N ALA A 61 4.81 -3.45 17.59
CA ALA A 61 5.04 -2.45 16.56
C ALA A 61 3.89 -1.43 16.50
N VAL A 62 2.64 -1.89 16.53
CA VAL A 62 1.46 -1.01 16.57
C VAL A 62 1.47 -0.11 17.81
N LYS A 63 1.84 -0.64 18.98
CA LYS A 63 1.94 0.15 20.22
C LYS A 63 3.03 1.23 20.11
N SER A 64 4.21 0.87 19.60
CA SER A 64 5.31 1.81 19.38
C SER A 64 4.94 2.90 18.37
N LEU A 65 4.29 2.55 17.27
CA LEU A 65 3.79 3.51 16.27
C LEU A 65 2.81 4.51 16.90
N LYS A 66 1.83 4.03 17.68
CA LYS A 66 0.87 4.90 18.36
C LYS A 66 1.53 5.85 19.35
N GLN A 67 2.55 5.39 20.07
CA GLN A 67 3.32 6.23 20.98
C GLN A 67 4.09 7.31 20.22
N GLY A 68 4.82 6.94 19.16
CA GLY A 68 5.55 7.89 18.33
C GLY A 68 4.65 8.95 17.70
N LEU A 69 3.46 8.57 17.22
CA LEU A 69 2.47 9.54 16.70
C LEU A 69 1.98 10.53 17.78
N LYS A 70 1.87 10.10 19.04
CA LYS A 70 1.50 10.97 20.16
C LYS A 70 2.64 11.93 20.51
N GLU A 71 3.87 11.44 20.52
CA GLU A 71 5.07 12.25 20.78
C GLU A 71 5.29 13.30 19.69
N ALA A 72 5.18 12.90 18.42
CA ALA A 72 5.30 13.81 17.28
C ALA A 72 4.25 14.93 17.32
N LYS A 73 2.99 14.61 17.63
CA LYS A 73 1.93 15.60 17.83
C LYS A 73 2.20 16.55 18.99
N ALA A 74 2.93 16.09 20.00
CA ALA A 74 3.36 16.89 21.15
C ALA A 74 4.68 17.65 20.91
N GLY A 75 5.24 17.59 19.69
CA GLY A 75 6.51 18.24 19.36
C GLY A 75 7.74 17.58 19.98
N LYS A 76 7.61 16.34 20.48
CA LYS A 76 8.70 15.59 21.10
C LYS A 76 9.50 14.87 20.02
N PHE A 77 10.60 15.47 19.62
CA PHE A 77 11.54 14.93 18.65
C PHE A 77 12.96 14.96 19.22
N HIS A 78 13.83 14.11 18.68
CA HIS A 78 15.26 14.17 18.91
C HIS A 78 15.93 14.62 17.62
N SER A 79 16.96 15.47 17.71
CA SER A 79 17.75 15.84 16.54
C SER A 79 18.65 14.68 16.10
N PHE A 80 19.13 14.71 14.86
CA PHE A 80 20.09 13.71 14.35
C PHE A 80 21.34 13.64 15.25
N LYS A 81 21.86 14.80 15.67
CA LYS A 81 22.96 14.93 16.61
C LYS A 81 22.67 14.31 17.98
N ASP A 82 21.48 14.52 18.53
CA ASP A 82 21.12 13.97 19.85
C ASP A 82 21.08 12.43 19.84
N VAL A 83 20.73 11.82 18.70
CA VAL A 83 20.59 10.36 18.55
C VAL A 83 21.92 9.71 18.14
N PHE A 84 22.63 10.30 17.19
CA PHE A 84 23.79 9.68 16.55
C PHE A 84 25.14 10.33 16.92
N GLY A 85 25.13 11.51 17.52
CA GLY A 85 26.34 12.23 17.96
C GLY A 85 27.08 13.00 16.86
N GLU A 86 26.56 13.01 15.63
CA GLU A 86 27.18 13.62 14.45
C GLU A 86 26.22 14.62 13.77
N GLU A 87 26.73 15.47 12.88
CA GLU A 87 25.90 16.35 12.03
C GLU A 87 25.42 15.58 10.78
N GLN A 88 24.26 15.95 10.21
CA GLN A 88 23.63 15.25 9.07
C GLN A 88 24.17 15.70 7.72
#